data_AF-A0A853PTT6-F1
#
_entry.id   AF-A0A853PTT6-F1
#
_cell.length_a   1.000
_cell.length_b   1.000
_cell.length_c   1.000
_cell.angle_alpha   90.00
_cell.angle_beta   90.00
_cell.angle_gamma   90.00
#
_symmetry.space_group_name_H-M   'P 1'
#
loop_
_entity.id
_entity.type
_entity.pdbx_description
1 polymer ?
#
loop_
_entity_poly.entity_id
_entity_poly.type
_entity_poly.pdbx_seq_one_letter_code
_entity_poly.pdbx_strand_id
1 'polypeptide(L)'
;MKRVFVYQDFKSQKFWSIDVRGTDVIVNYGKLGTDGQTQVKNFSSAGEAEKAAGKLIAEKTKKGYVETLEEVAKEMKVEAKKYALSYDEAEEGVNLMDKILKDKKLPSLKQITIGCWGYEGEDCSDIADGIVENKEKFAHLEGLFWGDMDSEEQEISWIEQVDLSPVLDAMPLLNNLKIKGTNNLSIGKKPRPNLKSLEIISGGLPDSVVEDILGSDLPNLEKLVLYVGVEDYGFDGDMNVFRPLFSKDRFPNLKWLGIVDAEEQNTVVEMFLESDILPQLETMDISAGVLTDEGARLLLDHVDKIKHLKFINMKYNYLSDEMKKELQKSLPMKIDVSDSQEYDDDYSYPMITE
;
A
#
# COMPACT_ATOMS: atom_id res chain seq x y z
N MET A 1 6.68 31.86 10.76
CA MET A 1 7.83 31.32 10.00
C MET A 1 7.27 30.18 9.18
N LYS A 2 7.48 30.23 7.86
CA LYS A 2 6.95 29.23 6.94
C LYS A 2 7.53 27.86 7.26
N ARG A 3 6.66 26.85 7.36
CA ARG A 3 7.03 25.44 7.47
C ARG A 3 6.60 24.72 6.19
N VAL A 4 7.48 23.91 5.63
CA VAL A 4 7.24 23.19 4.38
C VAL A 4 7.25 21.70 4.65
N PHE A 5 6.33 20.98 4.02
CA PHE A 5 6.15 19.56 4.19
C PHE A 5 5.98 18.90 2.82
N VAL A 6 6.54 17.71 2.67
CA VAL A 6 6.52 16.95 1.43
C VAL A 6 5.85 15.59 1.67
N TYR A 7 5.09 15.14 0.68
CA TYR A 7 4.50 13.81 0.64
C TYR A 7 4.79 13.17 -0.72
N GLN A 8 5.37 11.98 -0.69
CA GLN A 8 5.76 11.22 -1.87
C GLN A 8 5.36 9.75 -1.72
N ASP A 9 4.60 9.26 -2.69
CA ASP A 9 4.33 7.84 -2.94
C ASP A 9 4.19 7.62 -4.46
N PHE A 10 3.78 6.42 -4.88
CA PHE A 10 3.60 6.08 -6.30
C PHE A 10 2.65 7.04 -7.04
N LYS A 11 1.63 7.59 -6.38
CA LYS A 11 0.55 8.38 -7.01
C LYS A 11 0.65 9.89 -6.73
N SER A 12 1.27 10.28 -5.62
CA SER A 12 1.36 11.65 -5.13
C SER A 12 2.80 12.09 -4.97
N GLN A 13 3.15 13.22 -5.59
CA GLN A 13 4.47 13.85 -5.48
C GLN A 13 4.24 15.35 -5.21
N LYS A 14 3.93 15.68 -3.95
CA LYS A 14 3.29 16.96 -3.58
C LYS A 14 3.96 17.62 -2.38
N PHE A 15 3.86 18.95 -2.34
CA PHE A 15 4.25 19.75 -1.18
C PHE A 15 3.03 20.43 -0.56
N TRP A 16 3.15 20.76 0.71
CA TRP A 16 2.22 21.58 1.46
C TRP A 16 3.04 22.46 2.41
N SER A 17 2.75 23.75 2.47
CA SER A 17 3.42 24.69 3.36
C SER A 17 2.41 25.58 4.05
N ILE A 18 2.79 26.03 5.23
CA ILE A 18 1.96 26.89 6.07
C ILE A 18 2.81 28.00 6.69
N ASP A 19 2.28 29.22 6.69
CA ASP A 19 2.87 30.38 7.34
C ASP A 19 1.76 31.16 8.06
N VAL A 20 2.05 31.66 9.26
CA VAL A 20 1.12 32.48 10.03
C VAL A 20 1.64 33.91 10.06
N ARG A 21 0.81 34.86 9.61
CA ARG A 21 1.13 36.30 9.56
C ARG A 21 0.04 37.10 10.24
N GLY A 22 0.26 37.48 11.50
CA GLY A 22 -0.75 38.17 12.31
C GLY A 22 -1.96 37.26 12.53
N THR A 23 -3.10 37.62 11.95
CA THR A 23 -4.37 36.86 12.02
C THR A 23 -4.60 35.94 10.83
N ASP A 24 -3.71 35.94 9.84
CA ASP A 24 -3.84 35.14 8.63
C ASP A 24 -3.04 33.85 8.72
N VAL A 25 -3.68 32.74 8.38
CA VAL A 25 -3.03 31.48 8.05
C VAL A 25 -2.96 31.37 6.53
N ILE A 26 -1.73 31.29 6.00
CA ILE A 26 -1.44 31.20 4.58
C ILE A 26 -0.95 29.79 4.30
N VAL A 27 -1.69 29.07 3.47
CA VAL A 27 -1.35 27.72 3.03
C VAL A 27 -0.99 27.75 1.55
N ASN A 28 0.12 27.11 1.18
CA ASN A 28 0.52 26.93 -0.21
C ASN A 28 0.82 25.45 -0.49
N TYR A 29 0.19 24.88 -1.51
CA TYR A 29 0.25 23.45 -1.82
C TYR A 29 0.22 23.19 -3.31
N GLY A 30 0.84 22.11 -3.76
CA GLY A 30 0.91 21.77 -5.17
C GLY A 30 1.74 20.53 -5.45
N LYS A 31 1.92 20.23 -6.73
CA LYS A 31 2.86 19.21 -7.20
C LYS A 31 4.30 19.71 -6.98
N LEU A 32 5.23 18.81 -6.69
CA LEU A 32 6.64 19.16 -6.59
C LEU A 32 7.16 19.78 -7.90
N GLY A 33 7.96 20.84 -7.78
CA GLY A 33 8.48 21.61 -8.91
C GLY A 33 7.51 22.60 -9.55
N THR A 34 6.38 22.93 -8.91
CA THR A 34 5.44 23.98 -9.36
C THR A 34 5.22 25.02 -8.28
N ASP A 35 4.67 26.19 -8.64
CA ASP A 35 4.33 27.26 -7.68
C ASP A 35 3.14 26.89 -6.77
N GLY A 36 2.36 25.88 -7.18
CA GLY A 36 1.16 25.43 -6.48
C GLY A 36 0.04 26.47 -6.45
N GLN A 37 -0.85 26.31 -5.48
CA GLN A 37 -1.98 27.18 -5.19
C GLN A 37 -1.83 27.76 -3.79
N THR A 38 -2.31 28.98 -3.57
CA THR A 38 -2.27 29.65 -2.27
C THR A 38 -3.68 29.90 -1.76
N GLN A 39 -3.92 29.57 -0.49
CA GLN A 39 -5.14 29.87 0.24
C GLN A 39 -4.79 30.69 1.46
N VAL A 40 -5.57 31.75 1.70
CA VAL A 40 -5.43 32.61 2.88
C VAL A 40 -6.71 32.52 3.68
N LYS A 41 -6.59 32.25 4.98
CA LYS A 41 -7.72 32.23 5.90
C LYS A 41 -7.44 33.15 7.08
N ASN A 42 -8.31 34.14 7.24
CA ASN A 42 -8.26 35.08 8.36
C ASN A 42 -8.95 34.49 9.60
N PHE A 43 -8.42 34.80 10.78
CA PHE A 43 -8.96 34.43 12.08
C PHE A 43 -9.17 35.66 12.96
N SER A 44 -10.02 35.52 13.98
CA SER A 44 -10.36 36.63 14.89
C SER A 44 -9.18 37.13 15.73
N SER A 45 -8.14 36.32 15.92
CA SER A 45 -6.93 36.69 16.65
C SER A 45 -5.72 35.88 16.18
N ALA A 46 -4.51 36.38 16.47
CA ALA A 46 -3.27 35.67 16.20
C ALA A 46 -3.20 34.32 16.95
N GLY A 47 -3.73 34.24 18.17
CA GLY A 47 -3.78 33.00 18.94
C GLY A 47 -4.65 31.92 18.28
N GLU A 48 -5.79 32.32 17.70
CA GLU A 48 -6.64 31.38 16.95
C GLU A 48 -6.00 30.95 15.62
N ALA A 49 -5.28 31.85 14.94
CA ALA A 49 -4.52 31.52 13.74
C ALA A 49 -3.43 30.47 14.03
N GLU A 50 -2.64 30.66 15.08
CA GLU A 50 -1.59 29.70 15.50
C GLU A 50 -2.18 28.34 15.91
N LYS A 51 -3.29 28.36 16.66
CA LYS A 51 -3.99 27.13 17.06
C LYS A 51 -4.54 26.37 15.85
N ALA A 52 -5.09 27.08 14.86
CA ALA A 52 -5.55 26.49 13.62
C ALA A 52 -4.41 25.91 12.79
N ALA A 53 -3.28 26.64 12.67
CA ALA A 53 -2.09 26.17 11.98
C ALA A 53 -1.51 24.90 12.62
N GLY A 54 -1.42 24.85 13.96
CA GLY A 54 -0.96 23.67 14.69
C GLY A 54 -1.81 22.42 14.42
N LYS A 55 -3.14 22.58 14.34
CA LYS A 55 -4.06 21.48 13.96
C LYS A 55 -3.81 20.97 12.54
N LEU A 56 -3.65 21.88 11.58
CA LEU A 56 -3.37 21.51 10.18
C LEU A 56 -2.04 20.78 10.05
N ILE A 57 -1.00 21.23 10.75
CA ILE A 57 0.31 20.56 10.77
C ILE A 57 0.19 19.15 11.36
N ALA A 58 -0.51 18.99 12.49
CA ALA A 58 -0.75 17.68 13.10
C ALA A 58 -1.53 16.75 12.15
N GLU A 59 -2.52 17.28 11.43
CA GLU A 59 -3.27 16.51 10.43
C GLU A 59 -2.37 16.05 9.27
N LYS A 60 -1.54 16.94 8.72
CA LYS A 60 -0.65 16.62 7.60
C LYS A 60 0.41 15.61 7.98
N THR A 61 1.07 15.81 9.13
CA THR A 61 2.06 14.85 9.65
C THR A 61 1.43 13.49 9.94
N LYS A 62 0.20 13.43 10.47
CA LYS A 62 -0.57 12.18 10.61
C LYS A 62 -0.87 11.51 9.26
N LYS A 63 -1.01 12.27 8.18
CA LYS A 63 -1.18 11.79 6.80
C LYS A 63 0.15 11.47 6.09
N GLY A 64 1.26 11.40 6.82
CA GLY A 64 2.57 11.00 6.28
C GLY A 64 3.38 12.13 5.65
N TYR A 65 2.95 13.39 5.77
CA TYR A 65 3.78 14.51 5.33
C TYR A 65 5.00 14.67 6.24
N VAL A 66 6.18 14.76 5.63
CA VAL A 66 7.45 14.95 6.32
C VAL A 66 7.88 16.40 6.21
N GLU A 67 8.19 17.03 7.34
CA GLU A 67 8.72 18.40 7.34
C GLU A 67 10.08 18.45 6.64
N THR A 68 10.22 19.38 5.71
CA THR A 68 11.36 19.50 4.81
C THR A 68 11.80 20.95 4.73
N LEU A 69 13.11 21.21 4.67
CA LEU A 69 13.63 22.56 4.48
C LEU A 69 13.10 23.15 3.16
N GLU A 70 12.70 24.42 3.19
CA GLU A 70 12.07 25.08 2.04
C GLU A 70 12.97 25.05 0.79
N GLU A 71 14.27 25.26 0.96
CA GLU A 71 15.26 25.20 -0.13
C GLU A 71 15.40 23.81 -0.73
N VAL A 72 15.33 22.76 0.09
CA VAL A 72 15.34 21.36 -0.38
C VAL A 72 14.05 21.07 -1.15
N ALA A 73 12.89 21.38 -0.57
CA ALA A 73 11.60 21.10 -1.18
C ALA A 73 11.37 21.83 -2.51
N LYS A 74 11.97 23.02 -2.70
CA LYS A 74 11.91 23.77 -3.98
C LYS A 74 12.68 23.08 -5.11
N GLU A 75 13.78 22.41 -4.80
CA GLU A 75 14.59 21.69 -5.79
C GLU A 75 14.09 20.27 -6.08
N MET A 76 13.29 19.69 -5.16
CA MET A 76 12.68 18.38 -5.36
C MET A 76 11.78 18.35 -6.59
N LYS A 77 11.87 17.26 -7.35
CA LYS A 77 11.09 17.01 -8.57
C LYS A 77 10.24 15.76 -8.41
N VAL A 78 9.31 15.60 -9.33
CA VAL A 78 8.50 14.40 -9.47
C VAL A 78 9.42 13.24 -9.82
N GLU A 79 9.52 12.25 -8.93
CA GLU A 79 10.32 11.05 -9.12
C GLU A 79 9.47 9.76 -9.19
N ALA A 80 8.14 9.90 -9.29
CA ALA A 80 7.20 8.80 -9.51
C ALA A 80 6.30 9.08 -10.72
N LYS A 81 6.01 8.06 -11.54
CA LYS A 81 5.11 8.18 -12.68
C LYS A 81 4.40 6.87 -13.02
N LYS A 82 3.10 6.97 -13.32
CA LYS A 82 2.28 5.91 -13.94
C LYS A 82 2.39 5.96 -15.47
N TYR A 83 2.59 4.80 -16.07
CA TYR A 83 2.47 4.55 -17.50
C TYR A 83 1.33 3.57 -17.71
N ALA A 84 0.39 3.92 -18.58
CA ALA A 84 -0.74 3.10 -18.99
C ALA A 84 -1.08 3.44 -20.44
N LEU A 85 -1.71 2.52 -21.15
CA LEU A 85 -2.41 2.78 -22.40
C LEU A 85 -3.83 3.20 -22.10
N SER A 86 -4.31 4.21 -22.82
CA SER A 86 -5.75 4.45 -22.94
C SER A 86 -6.31 3.67 -24.14
N TYR A 87 -7.63 3.44 -24.15
CA TYR A 87 -8.32 2.79 -25.27
C TYR A 87 -8.00 3.46 -26.63
N ASP A 88 -8.06 4.79 -26.68
CA ASP A 88 -7.71 5.56 -27.89
C ASP A 88 -6.26 5.30 -28.36
N GLU A 89 -5.32 5.12 -27.43
CA GLU A 89 -3.92 4.85 -27.77
C GLU A 89 -3.76 3.42 -28.30
N ALA A 90 -4.51 2.45 -27.76
CA ALA A 90 -4.52 1.08 -28.24
C ALA A 90 -5.09 0.98 -29.67
N GLU A 91 -6.20 1.68 -29.95
CA GLU A 91 -6.79 1.78 -31.31
C GLU A 91 -5.82 2.44 -32.32
N GLU A 92 -5.00 3.39 -31.86
CA GLU A 92 -3.93 4.01 -32.66
C GLU A 92 -2.68 3.11 -32.83
N GLY A 93 -2.67 1.91 -32.24
CA GLY A 93 -1.55 0.97 -32.31
C GLY A 93 -0.34 1.39 -31.48
N VAL A 94 -0.53 2.19 -30.42
CA VAL A 94 0.53 2.59 -29.50
C VAL A 94 0.89 1.41 -28.60
N ASN A 95 2.17 1.07 -28.54
CA ASN A 95 2.69 0.07 -27.60
C ASN A 95 3.15 0.74 -26.29
N LEU A 96 2.74 0.18 -25.15
CA LEU A 96 3.04 0.74 -23.81
C LEU A 96 4.55 0.75 -23.52
N MET A 97 5.25 -0.34 -23.85
CA MET A 97 6.69 -0.43 -23.61
C MET A 97 7.45 0.64 -24.38
N ASP A 98 7.07 0.86 -25.63
CA ASP A 98 7.58 1.95 -26.46
C ASP A 98 7.36 3.33 -25.80
N LYS A 99 6.18 3.56 -25.22
CA LYS A 99 5.85 4.81 -24.50
C LYS A 99 6.74 5.00 -23.26
N ILE A 100 7.03 3.92 -22.54
CA ILE A 100 7.94 3.93 -21.38
C ILE A 100 9.38 4.24 -21.84
N LEU A 101 9.90 3.47 -22.80
CA LEU A 101 11.28 3.58 -23.28
C LEU A 101 11.59 4.92 -23.97
N LYS A 102 10.59 5.57 -24.57
CA LYS A 102 10.73 6.89 -25.21
C LYS A 102 10.72 8.05 -24.21
N ASP A 103 10.28 7.84 -22.96
CA ASP A 103 10.18 8.91 -21.97
C ASP A 103 11.56 9.32 -21.45
N LYS A 104 11.99 10.52 -21.85
CA LYS A 104 13.27 11.13 -21.42
C LYS A 104 13.36 11.35 -19.91
N LYS A 105 12.24 11.29 -19.17
CA LYS A 105 12.21 11.41 -17.71
C LYS A 105 12.45 10.08 -16.99
N LEU A 106 12.37 8.93 -17.67
CA LEU A 106 12.56 7.61 -17.06
C LEU A 106 13.84 7.52 -16.21
N PRO A 107 15.02 8.02 -16.65
CA PRO A 107 16.24 7.97 -15.84
C PRO A 107 16.20 8.84 -14.56
N SER A 108 15.25 9.75 -14.43
CA SER A 108 15.08 10.62 -13.25
C SER A 108 14.01 10.11 -12.27
N LEU A 109 13.24 9.10 -12.68
CA LEU A 109 12.25 8.47 -11.80
C LEU A 109 12.96 7.51 -10.85
N LYS A 110 12.48 7.45 -9.61
CA LYS A 110 12.81 6.39 -8.65
C LYS A 110 11.70 5.36 -8.54
N GLN A 111 10.47 5.75 -8.85
CA GLN A 111 9.30 4.91 -8.72
C GLN A 111 8.55 4.85 -10.05
N ILE A 112 8.17 3.66 -10.46
CA ILE A 112 7.36 3.45 -11.66
C ILE A 112 6.07 2.72 -11.30
N THR A 113 4.98 3.10 -11.97
CA THR A 113 3.71 2.38 -11.92
C THR A 113 3.35 1.93 -13.32
N ILE A 114 3.05 0.63 -13.47
CA ILE A 114 2.55 0.02 -14.69
C ILE A 114 1.03 -0.14 -14.51
N GLY A 115 0.25 0.55 -15.34
CA GLY A 115 -1.21 0.40 -15.41
C GLY A 115 -1.65 -0.48 -16.57
N CYS A 116 -2.82 -0.19 -17.15
CA CYS A 116 -3.38 -0.91 -18.30
C CYS A 116 -2.37 -1.05 -19.45
N TRP A 117 -2.15 -2.29 -19.91
CA TRP A 117 -1.20 -2.67 -20.96
C TRP A 117 -1.86 -3.11 -22.27
N GLY A 118 -3.17 -3.34 -22.28
CA GLY A 118 -3.93 -3.80 -23.44
C GLY A 118 -5.42 -3.84 -23.15
N TYR A 119 -6.23 -4.05 -24.19
CA TYR A 119 -7.70 -4.12 -24.11
C TYR A 119 -8.27 -5.37 -24.82
N GLU A 120 -7.42 -6.27 -25.31
CA GLU A 120 -7.83 -7.49 -26.04
C GLU A 120 -7.65 -8.76 -25.19
N GLY A 121 -7.45 -8.60 -23.88
CA GLY A 121 -7.20 -9.70 -22.94
C GLY A 121 -5.75 -10.21 -22.98
N GLU A 122 -4.81 -9.38 -23.40
CA GLU A 122 -3.39 -9.72 -23.36
C GLU A 122 -2.86 -9.78 -21.92
N ASP A 123 -1.93 -10.71 -21.68
CA ASP A 123 -1.09 -10.66 -20.49
C ASP A 123 -0.02 -9.55 -20.59
N CYS A 124 0.75 -9.38 -19.52
CA CYS A 124 1.80 -8.37 -19.45
C CYS A 124 3.19 -8.83 -19.95
N SER A 125 3.28 -9.88 -20.78
CA SER A 125 4.55 -10.43 -21.29
C SER A 125 5.39 -9.37 -22.00
N ASP A 126 4.81 -8.59 -22.91
CA ASP A 126 5.49 -7.51 -23.63
C ASP A 126 6.15 -6.50 -22.67
N ILE A 127 5.52 -6.28 -21.51
CA ILE A 127 6.02 -5.34 -20.50
C ILE A 127 7.16 -5.99 -19.71
N ALA A 128 6.99 -7.23 -19.29
CA ALA A 128 8.00 -7.99 -18.56
C ALA A 128 9.27 -8.17 -19.40
N ASP A 129 9.12 -8.68 -20.62
CA ASP A 129 10.22 -8.92 -21.56
C ASP A 129 10.93 -7.61 -21.93
N GLY A 130 10.17 -6.57 -22.24
CA GLY A 130 10.73 -5.26 -22.56
C GLY A 130 11.60 -4.66 -21.44
N ILE A 131 11.21 -4.86 -20.17
CA ILE A 131 12.04 -4.44 -19.02
C ILE A 131 13.30 -5.30 -18.91
N VAL A 132 13.19 -6.62 -19.05
CA VAL A 132 14.32 -7.55 -18.95
C VAL A 132 15.36 -7.26 -20.03
N GLU A 133 14.91 -7.03 -21.27
CA GLU A 133 15.76 -6.71 -22.42
C GLU A 133 16.45 -5.34 -22.30
N ASN A 134 15.84 -4.40 -21.56
CA ASN A 134 16.34 -3.03 -21.37
C ASN A 134 16.73 -2.76 -19.91
N LYS A 135 17.24 -3.78 -19.20
CA LYS A 135 17.56 -3.73 -17.76
C LYS A 135 18.30 -2.46 -17.34
N GLU A 136 19.23 -1.96 -18.14
CA GLU A 136 20.02 -0.76 -17.86
C GLU A 136 19.18 0.52 -17.68
N LYS A 137 17.96 0.57 -18.23
CA LYS A 137 17.03 1.70 -18.11
C LYS A 137 16.13 1.61 -16.88
N PHE A 138 16.08 0.46 -16.21
CA PHE A 138 15.21 0.21 -15.06
C PHE A 138 15.98 -0.13 -13.78
N ALA A 139 17.27 -0.47 -13.88
CA ALA A 139 18.10 -0.91 -12.75
C ALA A 139 18.24 0.13 -11.62
N HIS A 140 17.96 1.41 -11.90
CA HIS A 140 18.01 2.51 -10.92
C HIS A 140 16.72 2.66 -10.10
N LEU A 141 15.64 1.96 -10.46
CA LEU A 141 14.35 2.10 -9.79
C LEU A 141 14.38 1.48 -8.39
N GLU A 142 13.76 2.21 -7.46
CA GLU A 142 13.65 1.89 -6.04
C GLU A 142 12.24 1.39 -5.67
N GLY A 143 11.22 1.75 -6.47
CA GLY A 143 9.85 1.29 -6.28
C GLY A 143 9.16 0.88 -7.57
N LEU A 144 8.39 -0.20 -7.50
CA LEU A 144 7.55 -0.72 -8.57
C LEU A 144 6.13 -0.95 -8.06
N PHE A 145 5.15 -0.35 -8.72
CA PHE A 145 3.75 -0.74 -8.60
C PHE A 145 3.29 -1.34 -9.94
N TRP A 146 3.09 -2.66 -9.96
CA TRP A 146 2.67 -3.42 -11.12
C TRP A 146 1.16 -3.68 -11.12
N GLY A 147 0.49 -3.45 -12.26
CA GLY A 147 -0.94 -3.74 -12.43
C GLY A 147 -1.88 -2.71 -11.78
N ASP A 148 -1.51 -1.42 -11.71
CA ASP A 148 -2.42 -0.36 -11.23
C ASP A 148 -3.52 -0.09 -12.26
N MET A 149 -4.47 -1.01 -12.38
CA MET A 149 -5.68 -0.89 -13.19
C MET A 149 -6.86 -0.57 -12.29
N ASP A 150 -7.66 0.43 -12.65
CA ASP A 150 -8.92 0.71 -11.98
C ASP A 150 -10.03 -0.23 -12.51
N SER A 151 -11.10 -0.45 -11.75
CA SER A 151 -12.14 -1.43 -12.12
C SER A 151 -12.88 -1.11 -13.41
N GLU A 152 -12.88 0.17 -13.83
CA GLU A 152 -13.42 0.59 -15.14
C GLU A 152 -12.51 0.18 -16.31
N GLU A 153 -11.21 -0.03 -16.06
CA GLU A 153 -10.27 -0.52 -17.06
C GLU A 153 -10.32 -2.05 -17.13
N GLN A 154 -10.18 -2.71 -15.98
CA GLN A 154 -10.18 -4.16 -15.83
C GLN A 154 -10.39 -4.51 -14.35
N GLU A 155 -11.38 -5.35 -14.03
CA GLU A 155 -11.58 -5.81 -12.65
C GLU A 155 -10.39 -6.67 -12.21
N ILE A 156 -10.14 -6.77 -10.89
CA ILE A 156 -8.86 -7.31 -10.40
C ILE A 156 -8.68 -8.79 -10.74
N SER A 157 -9.78 -9.53 -10.77
CA SER A 157 -9.86 -10.95 -11.13
C SER A 157 -9.50 -11.23 -12.58
N TRP A 158 -9.57 -10.22 -13.47
CA TRP A 158 -9.25 -10.38 -14.89
C TRP A 158 -7.81 -10.02 -15.22
N ILE A 159 -7.03 -9.49 -14.29
CA ILE A 159 -5.67 -8.99 -14.57
C ILE A 159 -4.72 -10.15 -14.81
N GLU A 160 -4.38 -10.38 -16.07
CA GLU A 160 -3.46 -11.43 -16.52
C GLU A 160 -1.98 -11.05 -16.29
N GLN A 161 -1.38 -11.67 -15.28
CA GLN A 161 0.04 -11.50 -14.96
C GLN A 161 0.92 -12.52 -15.68
N VAL A 162 2.22 -12.44 -15.42
CA VAL A 162 3.24 -13.40 -15.86
C VAL A 162 4.22 -13.68 -14.70
N ASP A 163 5.24 -14.50 -14.95
CA ASP A 163 6.39 -14.60 -14.03
C ASP A 163 7.17 -13.26 -14.03
N LEU A 164 7.04 -12.52 -12.93
CA LEU A 164 7.75 -11.27 -12.69
C LEU A 164 9.13 -11.48 -12.06
N SER A 165 9.55 -12.72 -11.76
CA SER A 165 10.87 -13.00 -11.21
C SER A 165 12.02 -12.39 -12.03
N PRO A 166 12.02 -12.46 -13.38
CA PRO A 166 13.04 -11.81 -14.21
C PRO A 166 12.98 -10.28 -14.16
N VAL A 167 11.78 -9.68 -14.07
CA VAL A 167 11.60 -8.24 -13.92
C VAL A 167 12.22 -7.75 -12.61
N LEU A 168 11.97 -8.48 -11.52
CA LEU A 168 12.55 -8.16 -10.21
C LEU A 168 14.08 -8.30 -10.21
N ASP A 169 14.63 -9.25 -10.97
CA ASP A 169 16.07 -9.40 -11.15
C ASP A 169 16.67 -8.27 -12.02
N ALA A 170 15.88 -7.67 -12.90
CA ALA A 170 16.26 -6.51 -13.68
C ALA A 170 16.35 -5.23 -12.84
N MET A 171 15.64 -5.16 -11.71
CA MET A 171 15.61 -3.99 -10.83
C MET A 171 16.22 -4.27 -9.45
N PRO A 172 17.56 -4.41 -9.34
CA PRO A 172 18.21 -4.83 -8.10
C PRO A 172 18.13 -3.81 -6.96
N LEU A 173 17.77 -2.55 -7.23
CA LEU A 173 17.61 -1.50 -6.21
C LEU A 173 16.19 -1.39 -5.66
N LEU A 174 15.24 -2.21 -6.14
CA LEU A 174 13.88 -2.21 -5.64
C LEU A 174 13.85 -2.51 -4.14
N ASN A 175 13.24 -1.59 -3.40
CA ASN A 175 12.96 -1.73 -1.98
C ASN A 175 11.45 -1.66 -1.67
N ASN A 176 10.63 -1.18 -2.60
CA ASN A 176 9.18 -1.14 -2.44
C ASN A 176 8.48 -1.79 -3.65
N LEU A 177 7.90 -2.96 -3.44
CA LEU A 177 7.17 -3.71 -4.45
C LEU A 177 5.68 -3.75 -4.09
N LYS A 178 4.84 -3.32 -5.03
CA LYS A 178 3.40 -3.44 -4.97
C LYS A 178 2.89 -4.09 -6.24
N ILE A 179 2.01 -5.07 -6.14
CA ILE A 179 1.42 -5.78 -7.26
C ILE A 179 -0.11 -5.80 -7.05
N LYS A 180 -0.88 -5.59 -8.11
CA LYS A 180 -2.35 -5.75 -8.11
C LYS A 180 -2.74 -6.70 -9.24
N GLY A 181 -3.56 -7.70 -8.91
CA GLY A 181 -3.94 -8.80 -9.82
C GLY A 181 -2.98 -9.97 -9.69
N THR A 182 -3.51 -11.21 -9.66
CA THR A 182 -2.73 -12.41 -9.32
C THR A 182 -2.94 -13.60 -10.26
N ASN A 183 -3.79 -13.47 -11.28
CA ASN A 183 -3.93 -14.51 -12.29
C ASN A 183 -2.58 -14.73 -12.98
N ASN A 184 -2.09 -15.97 -12.97
CA ASN A 184 -0.80 -16.37 -13.56
C ASN A 184 0.46 -15.68 -12.97
N LEU A 185 0.34 -15.03 -11.79
CA LEU A 185 1.46 -14.34 -11.15
C LEU A 185 2.49 -15.32 -10.56
N SER A 186 3.77 -15.03 -10.79
CA SER A 186 4.88 -15.56 -9.98
C SER A 186 5.90 -14.46 -9.71
N ILE A 187 6.57 -14.51 -8.56
CA ILE A 187 7.73 -13.66 -8.24
C ILE A 187 9.01 -14.49 -8.06
N GLY A 188 8.88 -15.82 -8.17
CA GLY A 188 9.91 -16.82 -8.02
C GLY A 188 10.44 -16.99 -6.59
N LYS A 189 11.33 -17.96 -6.42
CA LYS A 189 11.89 -18.39 -5.13
C LYS A 189 13.38 -18.03 -5.05
N LYS A 190 13.68 -16.76 -4.71
CA LYS A 190 15.04 -16.19 -4.75
C LYS A 190 15.34 -15.32 -3.53
N PRO A 191 16.62 -15.18 -3.12
CA PRO A 191 16.97 -14.20 -2.10
C PRO A 191 16.81 -12.78 -2.64
N ARG A 192 16.02 -11.96 -1.95
CA ARG A 192 15.79 -10.54 -2.30
C ARG A 192 15.99 -9.65 -1.06
N PRO A 193 17.24 -9.49 -0.58
CA PRO A 193 17.54 -8.64 0.56
C PRO A 193 17.37 -7.14 0.29
N ASN A 194 17.13 -6.74 -0.96
CA ASN A 194 16.83 -5.37 -1.35
C ASN A 194 15.41 -4.93 -0.94
N LEU A 195 14.44 -5.85 -0.96
CA LEU A 195 13.04 -5.57 -0.64
C LEU A 195 12.85 -5.22 0.84
N LYS A 196 12.18 -4.08 1.07
CA LYS A 196 11.74 -3.60 2.38
C LYS A 196 10.22 -3.61 2.53
N SER A 197 9.49 -3.50 1.43
CA SER A 197 8.03 -3.53 1.41
C SER A 197 7.55 -4.43 0.28
N LEU A 198 6.64 -5.35 0.59
CA LEU A 198 5.91 -6.18 -0.35
C LEU A 198 4.41 -6.06 -0.05
N GLU A 199 3.65 -5.66 -1.07
CA GLU A 199 2.19 -5.60 -1.00
C GLU A 199 1.58 -6.25 -2.25
N ILE A 200 0.75 -7.27 -2.07
CA ILE A 200 0.06 -7.95 -3.17
C ILE A 200 -1.45 -7.81 -2.95
N ILE A 201 -2.11 -7.15 -3.88
CA ILE A 201 -3.56 -6.95 -3.90
C ILE A 201 -4.16 -7.98 -4.85
N SER A 202 -5.15 -8.72 -4.38
CA SER A 202 -5.75 -9.85 -5.08
C SER A 202 -7.24 -9.91 -4.78
N GLY A 203 -8.02 -10.39 -5.74
CA GLY A 203 -9.41 -10.83 -5.51
C GLY A 203 -9.52 -12.28 -5.03
N GLY A 204 -8.42 -13.04 -5.13
CA GLY A 204 -8.25 -14.42 -4.67
C GLY A 204 -6.79 -14.84 -4.86
N LEU A 205 -6.03 -14.91 -3.77
CA LEU A 205 -4.58 -15.07 -3.80
C LEU A 205 -4.20 -16.56 -3.90
N PRO A 206 -3.58 -17.01 -5.01
CA PRO A 206 -3.23 -18.42 -5.16
C PRO A 206 -2.10 -18.83 -4.22
N ASP A 207 -2.11 -20.09 -3.77
CA ASP A 207 -1.07 -20.68 -2.92
C ASP A 207 0.32 -20.57 -3.56
N SER A 208 0.41 -20.63 -4.89
CA SER A 208 1.67 -20.47 -5.63
C SER A 208 2.39 -19.15 -5.32
N VAL A 209 1.65 -18.06 -5.10
CA VAL A 209 2.21 -16.75 -4.74
C VAL A 209 2.74 -16.77 -3.31
N VAL A 210 2.02 -17.43 -2.39
CA VAL A 210 2.48 -17.60 -1.01
C VAL A 210 3.73 -18.47 -0.96
N GLU A 211 3.76 -19.55 -1.74
CA GLU A 211 4.93 -20.41 -1.88
C GLU A 211 6.15 -19.68 -2.41
N ASP A 212 5.99 -18.75 -3.36
CA ASP A 212 7.08 -17.92 -3.86
C ASP A 212 7.69 -17.04 -2.77
N ILE A 213 6.84 -16.45 -1.91
CA ILE A 213 7.27 -15.68 -0.74
C ILE A 213 7.99 -16.60 0.26
N LEU A 214 7.42 -17.78 0.54
CA LEU A 214 8.00 -18.75 1.47
C LEU A 214 9.33 -19.35 0.98
N GLY A 215 9.48 -19.49 -0.33
CA GLY A 215 10.71 -19.95 -1.00
C GLY A 215 11.74 -18.86 -1.26
N SER A 216 11.44 -17.60 -0.91
CA SER A 216 12.34 -16.46 -1.05
C SER A 216 12.94 -16.04 0.30
N ASP A 217 14.18 -15.54 0.28
CA ASP A 217 14.80 -14.95 1.48
C ASP A 217 14.59 -13.42 1.45
N LEU A 218 13.76 -12.92 2.37
CA LEU A 218 13.42 -11.50 2.50
C LEU A 218 13.88 -10.92 3.85
N PRO A 219 15.18 -11.00 4.20
CA PRO A 219 15.66 -10.70 5.55
C PRO A 219 15.46 -9.24 5.97
N ASN A 220 15.41 -8.31 5.01
CA ASN A 220 15.27 -6.86 5.26
C ASN A 220 13.83 -6.36 5.07
N LEU A 221 12.86 -7.27 4.93
CA LEU A 221 11.45 -6.91 4.79
C LEU A 221 10.95 -6.25 6.07
N GLU A 222 10.41 -5.05 5.95
CA GLU A 222 9.83 -4.25 7.03
C GLU A 222 8.29 -4.22 6.95
N LYS A 223 7.71 -4.39 5.75
CA LYS A 223 6.27 -4.46 5.50
C LYS A 223 5.91 -5.62 4.56
N LEU A 224 4.94 -6.42 4.98
CA LEU A 224 4.28 -7.45 4.16
C LEU A 224 2.76 -7.29 4.28
N VAL A 225 2.07 -7.12 3.16
CA VAL A 225 0.60 -7.08 3.12
C VAL A 225 0.10 -7.95 1.97
N LEU A 226 -0.73 -8.93 2.27
CA LEU A 226 -1.32 -9.85 1.31
C LEU A 226 -2.84 -9.80 1.44
N TYR A 227 -3.51 -9.48 0.33
CA TYR A 227 -4.96 -9.57 0.21
C TYR A 227 -5.31 -11.02 -0.12
N VAL A 228 -6.13 -11.65 0.72
CA VAL A 228 -6.51 -13.06 0.56
C VAL A 228 -7.53 -13.20 -0.56
N GLY A 229 -8.56 -12.36 -0.58
CA GLY A 229 -9.67 -12.48 -1.50
C GLY A 229 -10.56 -13.70 -1.20
N VAL A 230 -11.21 -14.24 -2.23
CA VAL A 230 -12.17 -15.35 -2.14
C VAL A 230 -11.85 -16.47 -3.12
N GLU A 231 -12.43 -17.65 -2.89
CA GLU A 231 -12.18 -18.84 -3.72
C GLU A 231 -12.57 -18.63 -5.19
N ASP A 232 -13.69 -17.94 -5.43
CA ASP A 232 -14.22 -17.69 -6.78
C ASP A 232 -13.23 -16.98 -7.72
N TYR A 233 -12.26 -16.26 -7.17
CA TYR A 233 -11.30 -15.45 -7.93
C TYR A 233 -9.84 -15.83 -7.67
N GLY A 234 -9.58 -17.00 -7.09
CA GLY A 234 -8.26 -17.65 -7.11
C GLY A 234 -7.66 -18.04 -5.76
N PHE A 235 -8.31 -17.77 -4.63
CA PHE A 235 -7.85 -18.31 -3.34
C PHE A 235 -8.14 -19.82 -3.27
N ASP A 236 -7.22 -20.62 -2.74
CA ASP A 236 -7.35 -22.08 -2.71
C ASP A 236 -8.15 -22.61 -1.50
N GLY A 237 -8.63 -21.71 -0.62
CA GLY A 237 -9.53 -22.05 0.50
C GLY A 237 -8.85 -22.47 1.80
N ASP A 238 -7.52 -22.66 1.84
CA ASP A 238 -6.80 -23.05 3.07
C ASP A 238 -6.00 -21.90 3.68
N MET A 239 -6.58 -21.25 4.70
CA MET A 239 -5.91 -20.19 5.48
C MET A 239 -4.60 -20.64 6.15
N ASN A 240 -4.36 -21.95 6.32
CA ASN A 240 -3.11 -22.42 6.93
C ASN A 240 -1.87 -22.14 6.07
N VAL A 241 -2.03 -21.88 4.77
CA VAL A 241 -0.94 -21.49 3.88
C VAL A 241 -0.18 -20.25 4.38
N PHE A 242 -0.87 -19.35 5.09
CA PHE A 242 -0.29 -18.11 5.60
C PHE A 242 0.47 -18.29 6.92
N ARG A 243 0.15 -19.30 7.73
CA ARG A 243 0.75 -19.49 9.07
C ARG A 243 2.29 -19.47 9.07
N PRO A 244 3.00 -20.08 8.11
CA PRO A 244 4.46 -20.03 8.06
C PRO A 244 5.07 -18.63 7.81
N LEU A 245 4.26 -17.64 7.39
CA LEU A 245 4.70 -16.24 7.26
C LEU A 245 4.82 -15.55 8.63
N PHE A 246 4.12 -16.04 9.64
CA PHE A 246 4.10 -15.51 11.00
C PHE A 246 5.32 -15.97 11.82
N SER A 247 6.53 -15.74 11.29
CA SER A 247 7.79 -16.18 11.88
C SER A 247 8.83 -15.07 11.94
N LYS A 248 9.35 -14.78 13.14
CA LYS A 248 10.46 -13.82 13.30
C LYS A 248 11.77 -14.29 12.65
N ASP A 249 12.00 -15.60 12.57
CA ASP A 249 13.20 -16.15 11.95
C ASP A 249 13.18 -15.94 10.43
N ARG A 250 11.99 -15.97 9.83
CA ARG A 250 11.77 -15.66 8.42
C ARG A 250 11.88 -14.16 8.14
N PHE A 251 11.24 -13.32 8.95
CA PHE A 251 11.22 -11.87 8.75
C PHE A 251 11.72 -11.11 9.99
N PRO A 252 13.04 -11.11 10.24
CA PRO A 252 13.61 -10.56 11.48
C PRO A 252 13.49 -9.04 11.60
N ASN A 253 13.21 -8.34 10.50
CA ASN A 253 13.06 -6.88 10.46
C ASN A 253 11.61 -6.41 10.24
N LEU A 254 10.64 -7.33 10.22
CA LEU A 254 9.24 -7.00 9.92
C LEU A 254 8.63 -6.15 11.02
N LYS A 255 7.95 -5.07 10.62
CA LYS A 255 7.24 -4.13 11.49
C LYS A 255 5.76 -4.05 11.17
N TRP A 256 5.39 -4.25 9.91
CA TRP A 256 4.00 -4.27 9.45
C TRP A 256 3.72 -5.60 8.79
N LEU A 257 2.80 -6.37 9.36
CA LEU A 257 2.28 -7.58 8.75
C LEU A 257 0.78 -7.42 8.55
N GLY A 258 0.30 -7.78 7.37
CA GLY A 258 -1.11 -7.84 7.04
C GLY A 258 -1.46 -9.06 6.22
N ILE A 259 -2.40 -9.85 6.75
CA ILE A 259 -3.21 -10.78 5.97
C ILE A 259 -4.60 -10.17 6.03
N VAL A 260 -5.02 -9.59 4.92
CA VAL A 260 -6.19 -8.71 4.84
C VAL A 260 -7.18 -9.28 3.85
N ASP A 261 -8.39 -8.73 3.84
CA ASP A 261 -9.33 -9.02 2.75
C ASP A 261 -9.72 -10.50 2.68
N ALA A 262 -9.92 -11.15 3.82
CA ALA A 262 -10.34 -12.54 3.93
C ALA A 262 -11.77 -12.67 4.48
N GLU A 263 -12.48 -13.72 4.07
CA GLU A 263 -13.75 -14.12 4.71
C GLU A 263 -13.48 -14.63 6.14
N GLU A 264 -12.43 -15.41 6.35
CA GLU A 264 -12.03 -15.93 7.66
C GLU A 264 -11.12 -14.96 8.44
N GLN A 265 -11.48 -13.67 8.50
CA GLN A 265 -10.58 -12.65 9.05
C GLN A 265 -10.35 -12.79 10.57
N ASN A 266 -11.28 -13.42 11.29
CA ASN A 266 -11.10 -13.75 12.70
C ASN A 266 -9.94 -14.75 12.90
N THR A 267 -9.78 -15.72 11.99
CA THR A 267 -8.68 -16.70 12.02
C THR A 267 -7.31 -16.02 11.92
N VAL A 268 -7.21 -14.92 11.16
CA VAL A 268 -5.99 -14.13 11.08
C VAL A 268 -5.61 -13.52 12.45
N VAL A 269 -6.60 -13.07 13.23
CA VAL A 269 -6.36 -12.57 14.60
C VAL A 269 -5.70 -13.64 15.47
N GLU A 270 -6.18 -14.89 15.39
CA GLU A 270 -5.58 -16.02 16.09
C GLU A 270 -4.12 -16.24 15.65
N MET A 271 -3.85 -16.24 14.34
CA MET A 271 -2.48 -16.38 13.82
C MET A 271 -1.53 -15.34 14.41
N PHE A 272 -1.95 -14.07 14.51
CA PHE A 272 -1.15 -13.04 15.17
C PHE A 272 -0.90 -13.36 16.65
N LEU A 273 -1.95 -13.69 17.41
CA LEU A 273 -1.86 -13.90 18.86
C LEU A 273 -1.06 -15.15 19.24
N GLU A 274 -0.95 -16.13 18.35
CA GLU A 274 -0.17 -17.36 18.51
C GLU A 274 1.28 -17.24 18.02
N SER A 275 1.57 -16.23 17.21
CA SER A 275 2.85 -16.09 16.51
C SER A 275 3.99 -15.57 17.37
N ASP A 276 5.20 -16.00 17.03
CA ASP A 276 6.44 -15.47 17.59
C ASP A 276 6.93 -14.17 16.91
N ILE A 277 6.29 -13.72 15.83
CA ILE A 277 6.59 -12.46 15.14
C ILE A 277 5.88 -11.27 15.80
N LEU A 278 4.72 -11.50 16.44
CA LEU A 278 3.91 -10.42 17.04
C LEU A 278 4.71 -9.48 17.97
N PRO A 279 5.62 -9.97 18.84
CA PRO A 279 6.38 -9.11 19.75
C PRO A 279 7.27 -8.04 19.10
N GLN A 280 7.68 -8.22 17.84
CA GLN A 280 8.51 -7.23 17.12
C GLN A 280 7.69 -6.28 16.24
N LEU A 281 6.43 -6.61 15.94
CA LEU A 281 5.61 -5.81 15.05
C LEU A 281 5.28 -4.45 15.68
N GLU A 282 5.15 -3.45 14.82
CA GLU A 282 4.59 -2.14 15.16
C GLU A 282 3.14 -2.00 14.68
N THR A 283 2.78 -2.70 13.60
CA THR A 283 1.44 -2.68 12.99
C THR A 283 0.94 -4.10 12.74
N MET A 284 -0.25 -4.38 13.29
CA MET A 284 -1.08 -5.53 12.95
C MET A 284 -2.17 -5.06 11.99
N ASP A 285 -2.17 -5.61 10.79
CA ASP A 285 -3.14 -5.23 9.76
C ASP A 285 -4.09 -6.38 9.47
N ILE A 286 -5.33 -6.21 9.93
CA ILE A 286 -6.44 -7.15 9.79
C ILE A 286 -7.63 -6.45 9.13
N SER A 287 -7.35 -5.49 8.24
CA SER A 287 -8.33 -4.71 7.50
C SER A 287 -8.98 -5.48 6.35
N ALA A 288 -9.98 -4.86 5.71
CA ALA A 288 -10.59 -5.29 4.46
C ALA A 288 -11.34 -6.64 4.47
N GLY A 289 -11.30 -7.42 5.55
CA GLY A 289 -11.99 -8.71 5.64
C GLY A 289 -13.26 -8.67 6.47
N VAL A 290 -13.89 -9.85 6.61
CA VAL A 290 -15.06 -10.07 7.46
C VAL A 290 -14.62 -10.21 8.93
N LEU A 291 -14.12 -9.11 9.49
CA LEU A 291 -13.72 -9.04 10.90
C LEU A 291 -14.94 -8.72 11.77
N THR A 292 -15.35 -9.68 12.61
CA THR A 292 -16.53 -9.56 13.46
C THR A 292 -16.16 -9.27 14.92
N ASP A 293 -17.18 -9.09 15.76
CA ASP A 293 -17.02 -8.91 17.20
C ASP A 293 -16.28 -10.08 17.86
N GLU A 294 -16.37 -11.29 17.31
CA GLU A 294 -15.66 -12.47 17.83
C GLU A 294 -14.14 -12.32 17.66
N GLY A 295 -13.67 -11.93 16.47
CA GLY A 295 -12.26 -11.65 16.24
C GLY A 295 -11.75 -10.49 17.09
N ALA A 296 -12.53 -9.41 17.21
CA ALA A 296 -12.16 -8.29 18.08
C ALA A 296 -12.13 -8.65 19.57
N ARG A 297 -12.98 -9.59 20.02
CA ARG A 297 -12.97 -10.08 21.40
C ARG A 297 -11.63 -10.72 21.75
N LEU A 298 -11.03 -11.47 20.84
CA LEU A 298 -9.71 -12.08 21.03
C LEU A 298 -8.62 -11.03 21.35
N LEU A 299 -8.68 -9.86 20.71
CA LEU A 299 -7.76 -8.75 20.98
C LEU A 299 -7.94 -8.20 22.39
N LEU A 300 -9.18 -8.02 22.83
CA LEU A 300 -9.51 -7.54 24.18
C LEU A 300 -9.10 -8.53 25.27
N ASP A 301 -9.22 -9.82 25.00
CA ASP A 301 -8.82 -10.89 25.93
C ASP A 301 -7.30 -11.03 26.03
N HIS A 302 -6.54 -10.51 25.05
CA HIS A 302 -5.07 -10.63 24.97
C HIS A 302 -4.35 -9.28 24.85
N VAL A 303 -4.87 -8.23 25.50
CA VAL A 303 -4.25 -6.89 25.49
C VAL A 303 -2.78 -6.92 25.93
N ASP A 304 -2.41 -7.85 26.82
CA ASP A 304 -1.03 -8.03 27.26
C ASP A 304 -0.06 -8.35 26.11
N LYS A 305 -0.51 -9.08 25.09
CA LYS A 305 0.26 -9.45 23.89
C LYS A 305 0.33 -8.35 22.84
N ILE A 306 -0.63 -7.42 22.80
CA ILE A 306 -0.74 -6.43 21.70
C ILE A 306 -0.52 -4.98 22.14
N LYS A 307 -0.48 -4.69 23.45
CA LYS A 307 -0.31 -3.32 23.98
C LYS A 307 0.97 -2.60 23.53
N HIS A 308 1.97 -3.32 23.00
CA HIS A 308 3.19 -2.73 22.44
C HIS A 308 3.02 -2.24 21.00
N LEU A 309 1.99 -2.71 20.28
CA LEU A 309 1.73 -2.27 18.91
C LEU A 309 1.48 -0.77 18.87
N LYS A 310 1.94 -0.11 17.81
CA LYS A 310 1.68 1.31 17.57
C LYS A 310 0.35 1.53 16.86
N PHE A 311 -0.05 0.56 16.04
CA PHE A 311 -1.25 0.65 15.22
C PHE A 311 -1.90 -0.73 15.01
N ILE A 312 -3.23 -0.79 15.10
CA ILE A 312 -4.02 -1.92 14.62
C ILE A 312 -4.97 -1.40 13.55
N ASN A 313 -4.82 -1.89 12.32
CA ASN A 313 -5.66 -1.53 11.20
C ASN A 313 -6.81 -2.53 11.08
N MET A 314 -8.03 -2.06 11.31
CA MET A 314 -9.29 -2.79 11.14
C MET A 314 -10.23 -2.00 10.21
N LYS A 315 -9.67 -1.15 9.34
CA LYS A 315 -10.46 -0.39 8.37
C LYS A 315 -11.20 -1.38 7.46
N TYR A 316 -12.50 -1.13 7.22
CA TYR A 316 -13.40 -2.10 6.61
C TYR A 316 -13.51 -3.36 7.46
N ASN A 317 -14.63 -3.46 8.17
CA ASN A 317 -14.90 -4.48 9.17
C ASN A 317 -16.40 -4.65 9.35
N TYR A 318 -16.80 -5.63 10.17
CA TYR A 318 -18.18 -5.90 10.53
C TYR A 318 -18.39 -5.81 12.05
N LEU A 319 -17.69 -4.86 12.70
CA LEU A 319 -17.77 -4.64 14.14
C LEU A 319 -19.02 -3.85 14.52
N SER A 320 -19.68 -4.31 15.60
CA SER A 320 -20.77 -3.57 16.20
C SER A 320 -20.30 -2.24 16.80
N ASP A 321 -21.22 -1.28 16.91
CA ASP A 321 -20.94 0.00 17.57
C ASP A 321 -20.54 -0.16 19.04
N GLU A 322 -21.01 -1.22 19.70
CA GLU A 322 -20.65 -1.54 21.08
C GLU A 322 -19.21 -2.02 21.17
N MET A 323 -18.82 -2.98 20.32
CA MET A 323 -17.46 -3.48 20.23
C MET A 323 -16.47 -2.37 19.87
N LYS A 324 -16.79 -1.50 18.89
CA LYS A 324 -15.93 -0.37 18.53
C LYS A 324 -15.67 0.58 19.71
N LYS A 325 -16.70 0.87 20.51
CA LYS A 325 -16.54 1.70 21.73
C LYS A 325 -15.67 0.98 22.76
N GLU A 326 -15.84 -0.33 22.91
CA GLU A 326 -15.04 -1.14 23.84
C GLU A 326 -13.56 -1.16 23.44
N LEU A 327 -13.26 -1.40 22.15
CA LEU A 327 -11.91 -1.33 21.57
C LEU A 327 -11.28 0.05 21.78
N GLN A 328 -11.98 1.13 21.43
CA GLN A 328 -11.49 2.50 21.58
C GLN A 328 -11.18 2.88 23.03
N LYS A 329 -11.90 2.28 24.00
CA LYS A 329 -11.68 2.52 25.43
C LYS A 329 -10.56 1.66 26.01
N SER A 330 -10.43 0.43 25.53
CA SER A 330 -9.59 -0.59 26.17
C SER A 330 -8.20 -0.71 25.54
N LEU A 331 -8.08 -0.41 24.24
CA LEU A 331 -6.81 -0.48 23.53
C LEU A 331 -6.03 0.85 23.64
N PRO A 332 -4.75 0.83 24.09
CA PRO A 332 -4.00 2.05 24.37
C PRO A 332 -3.37 2.71 23.13
N MET A 333 -3.26 1.97 22.02
CA MET A 333 -2.62 2.42 20.80
C MET A 333 -3.64 3.00 19.81
N LYS A 334 -3.14 3.52 18.68
CA LYS A 334 -4.02 3.95 17.59
C LYS A 334 -4.71 2.71 16.99
N ILE A 335 -6.01 2.80 16.78
CA ILE A 335 -6.75 1.83 15.99
C ILE A 335 -7.52 2.54 14.89
N ASP A 336 -7.74 1.85 13.77
CA ASP A 336 -8.65 2.29 12.72
C ASP A 336 -9.78 1.29 12.59
N VAL A 337 -10.98 1.67 13.01
CA VAL A 337 -12.22 0.88 12.91
C VAL A 337 -13.22 1.58 11.97
N SER A 338 -12.72 2.37 11.02
CA SER A 338 -13.58 3.06 10.04
C SER A 338 -14.12 2.10 8.98
N ASP A 339 -15.13 2.56 8.24
CA ASP A 339 -15.83 1.81 7.19
C ASP A 339 -16.45 0.49 7.68
N SER A 340 -17.10 0.51 8.85
CA SER A 340 -17.88 -0.65 9.29
C SER A 340 -19.09 -0.89 8.40
N GLN A 341 -19.28 -2.15 8.04
CA GLN A 341 -20.40 -2.66 7.26
C GLN A 341 -21.47 -3.26 8.20
N GLU A 342 -22.67 -3.48 7.67
CA GLU A 342 -23.73 -4.19 8.38
C GLU A 342 -23.53 -5.70 8.23
N TYR A 343 -23.44 -6.41 9.35
CA TYR A 343 -23.17 -7.85 9.36
C TYR A 343 -24.40 -8.67 9.01
N ASP A 344 -24.21 -9.57 8.04
CA ASP A 344 -25.21 -10.53 7.56
C ASP A 344 -24.47 -11.82 7.19
N ASP A 345 -24.94 -12.97 7.68
CA ASP A 345 -24.28 -14.27 7.49
C ASP A 345 -24.20 -14.69 6.01
N ASP A 346 -25.13 -14.22 5.16
CA ASP A 346 -25.20 -14.58 3.73
C ASP A 346 -24.61 -13.49 2.81
N TYR A 347 -24.34 -12.29 3.34
CA TYR A 347 -23.94 -11.11 2.55
C TYR A 347 -22.73 -10.34 3.10
N SER A 348 -21.90 -10.98 3.92
CA SER A 348 -20.64 -10.40 4.38
C SER A 348 -19.48 -10.85 3.49
N TYR A 349 -18.80 -9.89 2.86
CA TYR A 349 -17.72 -10.16 1.92
C TYR A 349 -16.48 -9.34 2.27
N PRO A 350 -15.28 -9.76 1.82
CA PRO A 350 -14.11 -8.91 1.79
C PRO A 350 -14.33 -7.65 0.94
N MET A 351 -13.48 -6.65 1.14
CA MET A 351 -13.57 -5.36 0.42
C MET A 351 -13.35 -5.53 -1.08
N ILE A 352 -12.45 -6.44 -1.46
CA ILE A 352 -12.05 -6.69 -2.84
C ILE A 352 -12.26 -8.18 -3.13
N THR A 353 -13.04 -8.48 -4.16
CA THR A 353 -13.30 -9.86 -4.58
C THR A 353 -13.15 -9.97 -6.10
N GLU A 354 -13.86 -9.14 -6.86
CA GLU A 354 -13.92 -9.16 -8.33
C GLU A 354 -13.04 -8.11 -9.01
#